data_AF-A0A844X4Y2-F1
#
_entry.id   AF-A0A844X4Y2-F1
#
_cell.length_a   1.000
_cell.length_b   1.000
_cell.length_c   1.000
_cell.angle_alpha   90.00
_cell.angle_beta   90.00
_cell.angle_gamma   90.00
#
_symmetry.space_group_name_H-M   'P 1'
#
loop_
_entity.id
_entity.type
_entity.pdbx_description
1 polymer ?
#
loop_
_entity_poly.entity_id
_entity_poly.type
_entity_poly.pdbx_seq_one_letter_code
_entity_poly.pdbx_strand_id
1 'polypeptide(L)' 'MNREKQRKNEQAYRSRNAGRPRLPGAYLTEEESLLLKELAVIYGAQKSAIFEGLALLKEKLEKDNNNN' A
#
# COMPACT_ATOMS: atom_id res chain seq x y z
N MET A 1 -6.02 8.13 31.71
CA MET A 1 -5.49 8.19 30.33
C MET A 1 -5.12 9.64 30.02
N ASN A 2 -3.84 9.94 29.75
CA ASN A 2 -3.36 11.33 29.69
C ASN A 2 -3.54 11.91 28.28
N ARG A 3 -4.65 12.65 28.06
CA ARG A 3 -5.07 13.21 26.76
C ARG A 3 -4.00 14.08 26.10
N GLU A 4 -3.18 14.78 26.87
CA GLU A 4 -2.11 15.62 26.33
C GLU A 4 -0.98 14.81 25.68
N LYS A 5 -0.62 13.66 26.27
CA LYS A 5 0.38 12.75 25.71
C LYS A 5 -0.11 12.13 24.39
N GLN A 6 -1.39 11.79 24.31
CA GLN A 6 -2.01 11.29 23.07
C GLN A 6 -1.96 12.33 21.96
N ARG A 7 -2.36 13.57 22.26
CA ARG A 7 -2.36 14.65 21.26
C ARG A 7 -0.97 14.93 20.70
N LYS A 8 0.06 14.96 21.55
CA LYS A 8 1.47 15.12 21.12
C LYS A 8 1.95 13.96 20.25
N ASN A 9 1.59 12.72 20.61
CA ASN A 9 1.96 11.54 19.83
C ASN A 9 1.27 11.50 18.47
N GLU A 10 -0.02 11.84 18.39
CA GLU A 10 -0.75 11.97 17.13
C GLU A 10 -0.17 13.06 16.25
N GLN A 11 0.17 14.21 16.83
CA GLN A 11 0.77 15.31 16.08
C GLN A 11 2.15 14.92 15.53
N ALA A 12 3.00 14.29 16.35
CA ALA A 12 4.29 13.77 15.90
C ALA A 12 4.13 12.70 14.80
N TYR A 13 3.15 11.80 14.92
CA TYR A 13 2.86 10.79 13.91
C TYR A 13 2.37 11.41 12.59
N ARG A 14 1.48 12.40 12.65
CA ARG A 14 1.00 13.14 11.47
C ARG A 14 2.14 13.91 10.81
N SER A 15 2.97 14.60 11.58
CA SER A 15 4.12 15.35 11.04
C SER A 15 5.17 14.44 10.41
N ARG A 16 5.49 13.29 11.03
CA ARG A 16 6.45 12.32 10.46
C ARG A 16 5.98 11.68 9.17
N ASN A 17 4.67 11.52 9.01
CA ASN A 17 4.08 10.88 7.83
C ASN A 17 3.45 11.89 6.86
N ALA A 18 3.64 13.20 7.08
CA ALA A 18 3.18 14.23 6.18
C ALA A 18 3.88 14.09 4.82
N GLY A 19 3.11 13.97 3.75
CA GLY A 19 3.64 13.81 2.39
C GLY A 19 4.09 12.40 2.01
N ARG A 20 4.01 11.42 2.92
CA ARG A 20 4.31 10.02 2.56
C ARG A 20 3.25 9.46 1.60
N PRO A 21 3.67 8.74 0.53
CA PRO A 21 2.75 7.98 -0.30
C PRO A 21 1.92 7.03 0.56
N ARG A 22 0.62 6.96 0.28
CA ARG A 22 -0.31 6.19 1.10
C ARG A 22 -1.42 5.58 0.26
N LEU A 23 -1.82 4.39 0.65
CA LEU A 23 -3.12 3.83 0.30
C LEU A 23 -4.15 4.22 1.39
N PRO A 24 -5.46 4.05 1.13
CA PRO A 24 -6.44 4.14 2.20
C PRO A 24 -6.09 3.17 3.34
N GLY A 25 -5.82 3.71 4.53
CA GLY A 25 -5.53 2.92 5.72
C GLY A 25 -4.06 2.56 5.98
N ALA A 26 -3.14 2.80 5.04
CA ALA A 26 -1.72 2.45 5.23
C ALA A 26 -0.77 3.42 4.50
N TYR A 27 0.36 3.72 5.15
CA TYR A 27 1.49 4.38 4.48
C TYR A 27 2.31 3.35 3.73
N LEU A 28 2.84 3.77 2.59
CA LEU A 28 3.75 2.97 1.81
C LEU A 28 5.20 3.26 2.21
N THR A 29 6.03 2.23 2.13
CA THR A 29 7.47 2.41 2.06
C THR A 29 7.87 3.08 0.75
N GLU A 30 9.12 3.55 0.67
CA GLU A 30 9.63 4.13 -0.57
C GLU A 30 9.67 3.11 -1.70
N GLU A 31 10.09 1.88 -1.41
CA GLU A 31 10.13 0.75 -2.34
C GLU A 31 8.73 0.41 -2.87
N GLU A 32 7.73 0.30 -1.99
CA GLU A 32 6.34 0.04 -2.37
C GLU A 32 5.79 1.17 -3.25
N SER A 33 6.08 2.43 -2.91
CA SER A 33 5.66 3.56 -3.71
C SER A 33 6.35 3.61 -5.07
N LEU A 34 7.63 3.23 -5.15
CA LEU A 34 8.38 3.22 -6.40
C LEU A 34 7.83 2.15 -7.33
N LEU A 35 7.64 0.93 -6.82
CA LEU A 35 7.04 -0.18 -7.56
C LEU A 35 5.68 0.21 -8.13
N LEU A 36 4.80 0.83 -7.33
CA LEU A 36 3.49 1.29 -7.82
C LEU A 36 3.62 2.34 -8.93
N LYS A 37 4.58 3.27 -8.84
CA LYS A 37 4.80 4.28 -9.87
C LYS A 37 5.29 3.66 -11.17
N GLU A 38 6.23 2.72 -11.11
CA GLU A 38 6.76 2.00 -12.27
C GLU A 38 5.65 1.20 -12.96
N LEU A 39 4.87 0.44 -12.21
CA LEU A 39 3.77 -0.34 -12.77
C LEU A 39 2.63 0.55 -13.28
N ALA A 40 2.40 1.72 -12.68
CA ALA A 40 1.41 2.66 -13.19
C ALA A 40 1.75 3.19 -14.59
N VAL A 41 3.03 3.28 -14.95
CA VAL A 41 3.43 3.65 -16.33
C VAL A 41 2.99 2.59 -17.33
N ILE A 42 3.06 1.32 -16.96
CA ILE A 42 2.69 0.19 -17.82
C ILE A 42 1.17 0.00 -17.89
N TYR A 43 0.49 0.06 -16.74
CA TYR A 43 -0.95 -0.21 -16.60
C TYR A 43 -1.84 1.04 -16.65
N GLY A 44 -1.26 2.21 -16.92
CA GLY A 44 -1.92 3.52 -16.99
C GLY A 44 -2.27 4.14 -15.63
N ALA A 45 -2.45 3.34 -14.58
CA ALA A 45 -2.69 3.82 -13.22
C ALA A 45 -2.24 2.81 -12.16
N GLN A 46 -1.88 3.32 -10.97
CA GLN A 46 -1.53 2.48 -9.81
C GLN A 46 -2.67 1.51 -9.44
N LYS A 47 -3.92 1.98 -9.52
CA LYS A 47 -5.09 1.14 -9.25
C LYS A 47 -5.16 -0.05 -10.21
N SER A 48 -4.94 0.18 -11.51
CA SER A 48 -4.96 -0.89 -12.52
C SER A 48 -3.87 -1.92 -12.24
N ALA A 49 -2.64 -1.46 -11.95
CA ALA A 49 -1.53 -2.34 -11.58
C ALA A 49 -1.83 -3.21 -10.34
N ILE A 50 -2.45 -2.62 -9.30
CA ILE A 50 -2.84 -3.36 -8.09
C ILE A 50 -3.82 -4.48 -8.44
N PHE A 51 -4.88 -4.18 -9.20
CA PHE A 51 -5.89 -5.18 -9.52
C PHE A 51 -5.36 -6.27 -10.46
N GLU A 52 -4.48 -5.94 -11.40
CA GLU A 52 -3.82 -6.95 -12.24
C GLU A 52 -2.96 -7.89 -11.39
N GLY A 53 -2.13 -7.35 -10.48
CA GLY A 53 -1.33 -8.15 -9.58
C GLY A 53 -2.17 -9.07 -8.68
N LEU A 54 -3.33 -8.60 -8.21
CA LEU A 54 -4.28 -9.42 -7.45
C LEU A 54 -4.91 -10.53 -8.29
N ALA A 55 -5.22 -10.27 -9.57
CA ALA A 55 -5.75 -11.28 -10.49
C ALA A 55 -4.72 -12.40 -10.73
N LEU A 56 -3.47 -12.03 -11.01
CA LEU A 56 -2.36 -12.98 -11.19
C LEU A 56 -2.11 -13.81 -9.92
N LEU A 57 -2.16 -13.18 -8.74
CA LEU A 57 -2.02 -13.89 -7.47
C LEU A 57 -3.15 -14.89 -7.26
N LYS A 58 -4.39 -14.50 -7.54
CA LYS A 58 -5.55 -15.40 -7.45
C LYS A 58 -5.40 -16.60 -8.37
N GLU A 59 -5.05 -16.38 -9.64
CA GLU A 59 -4.86 -17.45 -10.62
C GLU A 59 -3.76 -18.43 -10.17
N LYS A 60 -2.65 -17.90 -9.64
CA LYS A 60 -1.56 -18.73 -9.11
C LYS A 60 -2.06 -19.62 -7.95
N LEU A 61 -2.77 -19.03 -6.98
CA LEU A 61 -3.29 -19.77 -5.84
C LEU A 61 -4.33 -20.83 -6.23
N GLU A 62 -5.17 -20.55 -7.23
CA GLU A 62 -6.12 -21.53 -7.77
C GLU A 62 -5.40 -22.69 -8.46
N LYS A 63 -4.32 -22.43 -9.22
CA LYS A 63 -3.49 -23.49 -9.81
C LYS A 63 -2.78 -24.34 -8.75
N ASP A 64 -2.21 -23.69 -7.73
CA ASP A 64 -1.51 -24.37 -6.65
C ASP A 64 -2.47 -25.25 -5.82
N ASN A 65 -3.72 -24.81 -5.61
CA ASN A 65 -4.74 -25.58 -4.91
C ASN A 65 -5.34 -26.72 -5.74
N ASN A 66 -5.39 -26.60 -7.07
CA ASN A 66 -5.90 -27.66 -7.96
C ASN A 66 -4.85 -28.75 -8.26
N ASN A 67 -3.57 -28.50 -7.94
CA ASN A 67 -2.46 -29.44 -8.11
C ASN A 67 -2.11 -30.20 -6.82
N ASN A 68 -2.88 -30.03 -5.74
CA ASN A 68 -2.77 -30.71 -4.45
C ASN A 68 -3.99 -31.60 -4.20
#